data_AF-A0A1H4Q5Q8-F1
#
_entry.id   AF-A0A1H4Q5Q8-F1
#
_cell.length_a   1.000
_cell.length_b   1.000
_cell.length_c   1.000
_cell.angle_alpha   90.00
_cell.angle_beta   90.00
_cell.angle_gamma   90.00
#
_symmetry.space_group_name_H-M   'P 1'
#
loop_
_entity.id
_entity.type
_entity.pdbx_description
1 polymer ?
#
loop_
_entity_poly.entity_id
_entity_poly.type
_entity_poly.pdbx_seq_one_letter_code
_entity_poly.pdbx_strand_id
1 'polypeptide(L)' 'MPRAGRNRAVWLQEALVAVGARNVRHRGAHRYVFRLGRILREREEIKLGLPARRPYPKHPDPEPTSI' A
#
# COMPACT_ATOMS: atom_id res chain seq x y z
N MET A 1 10.58 -15.92 6.87
CA MET A 1 10.33 -16.05 8.33
C MET A 1 10.56 -14.70 8.99
N PRO A 2 9.58 -14.11 9.71
CA PRO A 2 9.84 -12.92 10.51
C PRO A 2 10.84 -13.31 11.62
N ARG A 3 12.00 -12.65 11.65
CA ARG A 3 13.05 -12.90 12.66
C ARG A 3 12.69 -12.20 13.96
N ALA A 4 12.38 -12.97 15.01
CA ALA A 4 12.17 -12.43 16.35
C ALA A 4 13.37 -11.58 16.79
N GLY A 5 13.11 -10.41 17.38
CA GLY A 5 14.15 -9.51 17.91
C GLY A 5 14.67 -8.43 16.94
N ARG A 6 14.26 -8.43 15.67
CA ARG A 6 14.69 -7.38 14.72
C ARG A 6 13.94 -6.07 14.99
N ASN A 7 14.62 -4.93 14.78
CA ASN A 7 13.99 -3.61 14.85
C ASN A 7 12.80 -3.58 13.87
N ARG A 8 11.61 -3.31 14.41
CA ARG A 8 10.33 -3.35 13.67
C ARG A 8 10.32 -2.37 12.49
N ALA A 9 10.94 -1.21 12.65
CA ALA A 9 11.02 -0.20 11.60
C ALA A 9 11.88 -0.68 10.42
N VAL A 10 13.01 -1.32 10.71
CA VAL A 10 13.91 -1.88 9.68
C VAL A 10 13.21 -3.01 8.92
N TRP A 11 12.56 -3.93 9.65
CA TRP A 11 11.80 -5.01 9.02
C TRP A 11 10.67 -4.46 8.12
N LEU A 12 9.92 -3.47 8.60
CA LEU A 12 8.83 -2.88 7.83
C LEU A 12 9.35 -2.19 6.57
N GLN A 13 10.46 -1.45 6.67
CA GLN A 13 11.08 -0.79 5.53
C GLN A 13 11.49 -1.80 4.45
N GLU A 14 12.16 -2.89 4.82
CA GLU A 14 12.54 -3.95 3.88
C GLU A 14 11.32 -4.61 3.25
N ALA A 15 10.27 -4.88 4.03
CA ALA A 15 9.05 -5.48 3.52
C ALA A 15 8.34 -4.57 2.51
N LEU A 16 8.25 -3.26 2.79
CA LEU A 16 7.66 -2.28 1.88
C LEU A 16 8.43 -2.19 0.55
N VAL A 17 9.76 -2.24 0.61
CA VAL A 17 10.61 -2.29 -0.59
C VAL A 17 10.37 -3.58 -1.37
N ALA A 18 10.34 -4.72 -0.69
CA ALA A 18 10.17 -6.04 -1.33
C ALA A 18 8.84 -6.17 -2.07
N VAL A 19 7.75 -5.57 -1.57
CA VAL A 19 6.44 -5.57 -2.23
C VAL A 19 6.26 -4.42 -3.23
N GLY A 20 7.28 -3.56 -3.43
CA GLY A 20 7.21 -2.41 -4.32
C GLY A 20 6.18 -1.36 -3.88
N ALA A 21 6.01 -1.19 -2.56
CA ALA A 21 5.09 -0.20 -2.02
C ALA A 21 5.57 1.23 -2.30
N ARG A 22 4.62 2.14 -2.51
CA ARG A 22 4.83 3.58 -2.67
C ARG A 22 4.17 4.32 -1.53
N ASN A 23 4.85 5.32 -0.97
CA ASN A 23 4.25 6.22 0.01
C ASN A 23 3.42 7.26 -0.76
N VAL A 24 2.11 7.29 -0.52
CA VAL A 24 1.22 8.30 -1.09
C VAL A 24 0.86 9.30 -0.02
N ARG A 25 1.14 10.57 -0.30
CA ARG A 25 0.74 11.69 0.53
C ARG A 25 -0.78 11.91 0.41
N HIS A 26 -1.41 12.07 1.55
CA HIS A 26 -2.84 12.29 1.68
C HIS A 26 -3.05 13.21 2.90
N ARG A 27 -4.15 13.99 2.95
CA ARG A 27 -4.58 14.82 4.11
C ARG A 27 -4.92 14.04 5.41
N GLY A 28 -4.24 12.94 5.70
CA GLY A 28 -4.43 12.11 6.90
C GLY A 28 -3.20 11.23 7.15
N ALA A 29 -3.39 10.04 7.74
CA ALA A 29 -2.30 9.09 7.93
C ALA A 29 -1.64 8.72 6.59
N HIS A 30 -0.30 8.61 6.60
CA HIS A 30 0.47 8.12 5.45
C HIS A 30 -0.09 6.78 4.97
N ARG A 31 -0.31 6.65 3.66
CA ARG A 31 -0.77 5.42 3.06
C ARG A 31 0.33 4.83 2.19
N TYR A 32 0.81 3.65 2.58
CA TYR A 32 1.60 2.82 1.70
C TYR A 32 0.65 2.07 0.77
N VAL A 33 0.80 2.29 -0.54
CA VAL A 33 0.05 1.56 -1.56
C VAL A 33 0.98 0.60 -2.27
N PHE A 34 0.54 -0.62 -2.50
CA PHE A 34 1.26 -1.61 -3.29
C PHE A 34 0.30 -2.27 -4.28
N ARG A 35 0.82 -2.75 -5.39
CA ARG A 35 0.01 -3.29 -6.48
C ARG A 35 -0.45 -4.72 -6.11
N LEU A 36 -1.75 -4.96 -6.18
CA LEU A 36 -2.37 -6.28 -6.06
C LEU A 36 -2.75 -6.79 -7.44
N GLY A 37 -2.07 -7.85 -7.90
CA GLY A 37 -2.21 -8.38 -9.25
C GLY A 37 -1.63 -7.47 -10.33
N ARG A 38 -1.33 -8.04 -11.50
CA ARG A 38 -0.84 -7.29 -12.68
C ARG A 38 -1.99 -6.76 -13.52
N ILE A 39 -3.10 -7.48 -13.54
CA ILE A 39 -4.32 -7.17 -14.31
C ILE A 39 -5.57 -7.22 -13.41
N LEU A 40 -6.68 -6.68 -13.90
CA LEU A 40 -7.95 -6.63 -13.15
C LEU A 40 -8.41 -8.00 -12.68
N ARG A 41 -8.31 -9.02 -13.54
CA ARG A 41 -8.71 -10.40 -13.21
C ARG A 41 -7.93 -10.97 -12.03
N GLU A 42 -6.60 -10.90 -12.07
CA GLU A 42 -5.75 -11.36 -10.96
C GLU A 42 -6.09 -10.65 -9.65
N ARG A 43 -6.44 -9.36 -9.73
CA ARG A 43 -6.84 -8.58 -8.56
C ARG A 43 -8.16 -9.06 -7.97
N GLU A 44 -9.14 -9.42 -8.79
CA GLU A 44 -10.46 -9.92 -8.34
C GLU A 44 -10.36 -11.31 -7.70
N GLU A 45 -9.38 -12.12 -8.10
CA GLU A 45 -9.11 -13.44 -7.52
C GLU A 45 -8.50 -13.35 -6.10
N ILE A 46 -7.91 -12.20 -5.71
CA ILE A 46 -7.30 -12.00 -4.40
C ILE A 46 -8.39 -11.80 -3.32
N LYS A 47 -8.61 -12.86 -2.52
CA LYS A 47 -9.53 -12.85 -1.38
C LYS A 47 -8.86 -12.20 -0.15
N LEU A 48 -9.20 -10.94 0.12
CA LEU A 48 -8.69 -10.20 1.29
C LEU A 48 -9.45 -10.51 2.60
N GLY A 49 -10.41 -11.44 2.59
CA GLY A 49 -11.24 -11.77 3.75
C GLY A 49 -12.15 -10.64 4.23
N LEU A 50 -12.09 -9.47 3.58
CA LEU A 50 -12.89 -8.30 3.85
C LEU A 50 -13.92 -8.13 2.72
N PRO A 51 -15.17 -7.78 3.04
CA PRO A 51 -16.15 -7.48 2.01
C PRO A 51 -15.66 -6.33 1.12
N ALA A 52 -15.77 -6.50 -0.20
CA ALA A 52 -15.39 -5.49 -1.17
C ALA A 52 -16.24 -4.23 -0.97
N ARG A 53 -15.66 -3.17 -0.40
CA ARG A 53 -16.34 -1.88 -0.22
C ARG A 53 -16.25 -1.04 -1.50
N ARG A 54 -17.39 -0.61 -2.05
CA ARG A 54 -17.51 0.41 -3.12
C ARG A 54 -18.40 1.58 -2.67
N PRO A 55 -18.10 2.85 -3.04
CA PRO A 55 -16.78 3.42 -3.26
C PRO A 55 -16.15 3.83 -1.91
N TYR A 56 -14.91 3.41 -1.65
CA TYR A 56 -14.14 3.89 -0.50
C TYR A 56 -13.24 5.03 -0.97
N PRO A 57 -13.57 6.30 -0.67
CA PRO A 57 -12.81 7.43 -1.18
C PRO A 57 -11.47 7.51 -0.43
N LYS A 58 -10.46 8.08 -1.10
CA LYS A 58 -9.64 9.19 -0.57
C LYS A 58 -8.53 9.51 -1.58
N HIS A 59 -8.84 10.38 -2.53
CA HIS A 59 -7.96 10.82 -3.62
C HIS A 59 -6.56 11.18 -3.09
N PRO A 60 -5.46 10.81 -3.80
CA PRO A 60 -4.13 11.35 -3.52
C PRO A 60 -4.19 12.88 -3.50
N ASP A 61 -3.32 13.51 -2.71
CA ASP A 61 -3.10 14.95 -2.88
C ASP A 61 -2.62 15.21 -4.32
N PRO A 62 -3.00 16.33 -4.96
CA PRO A 62 -2.45 16.70 -6.26
C PRO A 62 -0.93 16.77 -6.19
N GLU A 63 -0.24 16.36 -7.26
CA GLU A 63 1.23 16.44 -7.31
C GLU A 63 1.68 17.89 -7.10
N PRO A 64 2.82 18.12 -6.41
CA PRO A 64 3.34 19.47 -6.26
C PRO A 64 3.65 20.06 -7.64
N THR A 65 2.86 21.05 -8.06
CA THR A 65 3.18 21.88 -9.22
C THR A 65 4.52 22.53 -8.95
N SER A 66 5.56 22.11 -9.69
CA SER A 66 6.83 22.84 -9.70
C SER A 66 6.56 24.18 -10.37
N ILE A 67 6.55 25.25 -9.56
CA ILE A 67 6.60 26.65 -10.01
C ILE A 67 8.02 27.13 -9.77
#